data_AF-A0A426YZQ7-F1
#
_entry.id   AF-A0A426YZQ7-F1
#
_cell.length_a   1.000
_cell.length_b   1.000
_cell.length_c   1.000
_cell.angle_alpha   90.00
_cell.angle_beta   90.00
_cell.angle_gamma   90.00
#
_symmetry.space_group_name_H-M   'P 1'
#
loop_
_entity.id
_entity.type
_entity.pdbx_description
1 polymer ?
#
loop_
_entity_poly.entity_id
_entity_poly.type
_entity_poly.pdbx_seq_one_letter_code
_entity_poly.pdbx_strand_id
1 'polypeptide(L)'
;MEATITTSPFTFHLASPFPFSRSPPTSLLRSSSPRNFKASICPPPSWFDYKAEVMQDSRAAAAAAHPELMDLVEDGSLVLVEKGRFGPIPSWRTEFVEPEAIWLIGTSHLSEKSASDVERVARAVRPDNVVVELCRSRQA
;
A
#
# COMPACT_ATOMS: atom_id res chain seq x y z
N MET A 1 -28.06 40.03 -15.62
CA MET A 1 -27.83 39.68 -14.21
C MET A 1 -27.00 38.40 -14.20
N GLU A 2 -25.84 38.40 -14.85
CA GLU A 2 -24.52 38.80 -14.33
C GLU A 2 -24.11 37.96 -13.12
N ALA A 3 -23.28 36.94 -13.40
CA ALA A 3 -22.65 36.08 -12.42
C ALA A 3 -21.41 36.81 -11.87
N THR A 4 -21.48 37.23 -10.62
CA THR A 4 -20.35 37.82 -9.91
C THR A 4 -19.42 36.71 -9.43
N ILE A 5 -18.32 36.51 -10.17
CA ILE A 5 -17.19 35.70 -9.73
C ILE A 5 -16.34 36.59 -8.81
N THR A 6 -16.43 36.35 -7.51
CA THR A 6 -15.57 37.00 -6.52
C THR A 6 -14.16 36.41 -6.60
N THR A 7 -13.28 37.11 -7.31
CA THR A 7 -11.84 36.85 -7.38
C THR A 7 -11.20 37.15 -6.03
N SER A 8 -10.74 36.10 -5.35
CA SER A 8 -9.96 36.20 -4.11
C SER A 8 -8.50 36.60 -4.44
N PRO A 9 -7.94 37.66 -3.80
CA PRO A 9 -6.57 38.06 -4.01
C PRO A 9 -5.66 37.38 -2.98
N PHE A 10 -5.41 36.07 -3.14
CA PHE A 10 -4.33 35.42 -2.40
C PHE A 10 -3.10 35.27 -3.28
N THR A 11 -2.23 36.27 -3.19
CA THR A 11 -0.85 36.24 -3.71
C THR A 11 -0.05 35.24 -2.87
N PHE A 12 0.31 34.10 -3.45
CA PHE A 12 1.26 33.18 -2.84
C PHE A 12 2.67 33.79 -2.89
N HIS A 13 3.12 34.36 -1.78
CA HIS A 13 4.53 34.71 -1.59
C HIS A 13 5.33 33.42 -1.39
N LEU A 14 5.97 32.94 -2.46
CA LEU A 14 6.94 31.85 -2.42
C LEU A 14 8.27 32.36 -1.83
N ALA A 15 8.29 32.63 -0.53
CA ALA A 15 9.52 32.93 0.20
C ALA A 15 10.11 31.63 0.75
N SER A 16 11.03 31.03 -0.01
CA SER A 16 11.89 29.94 0.45
C SER A 16 12.82 30.46 1.55
N PRO A 17 12.78 29.96 2.80
CA PRO A 17 13.67 30.42 3.86
C PRO A 17 15.00 29.63 3.89
N PHE A 18 15.33 28.86 2.84
CA PHE A 18 16.52 28.03 2.84
C PHE A 18 17.71 28.79 2.23
N PRO A 19 18.71 29.21 3.03
CA PRO A 19 19.94 29.76 2.49
C PRO A 19 20.73 28.64 1.81
N PHE A 20 20.80 28.71 0.48
CA PHE A 20 21.74 27.91 -0.29
C PHE A 20 23.18 28.39 -0.03
N SER A 21 24.09 27.43 -0.02
CA SER A 21 25.56 27.57 0.07
C SER A 21 26.16 27.50 1.48
N ARG A 22 26.50 26.27 1.89
CA ARG A 22 27.75 25.97 2.61
C ARG A 22 28.38 24.75 1.96
N SER A 23 29.58 24.93 1.43
CA SER A 23 30.45 23.84 1.01
C SER A 23 30.64 22.83 2.15
N PRO A 24 30.66 21.51 1.87
CA PRO A 24 30.85 20.54 2.93
C PRO A 24 32.28 20.67 3.49
N PRO A 25 32.48 20.62 4.82
CA PRO A 25 33.82 20.44 5.37
C PRO A 25 34.34 19.08 4.90
N THR A 26 35.58 19.05 4.41
CA THR A 26 36.30 17.83 4.05
C THR A 26 36.59 17.02 5.31
N SER A 27 35.57 16.36 5.87
CA SER A 27 35.76 15.31 6.86
C SER A 27 36.42 14.14 6.15
N LEU A 28 37.59 13.73 6.63
CA LEU A 28 38.26 12.48 6.28
C LEU A 28 37.28 11.33 6.49
N LEU A 29 36.56 10.94 5.44
CA LEU A 29 35.72 9.76 5.41
C LEU A 29 36.65 8.57 5.54
N ARG A 30 36.82 8.09 6.77
CA ARG A 30 37.32 6.74 7.02
C ARG A 30 36.31 5.81 6.36
N SER A 31 36.65 5.37 5.14
CA SER A 31 35.94 4.30 4.45
C SER A 31 36.05 3.06 5.32
N SER A 32 35.08 2.87 6.23
CA SER A 32 34.81 1.55 6.75
C SER A 32 34.31 0.77 5.56
N SER A 33 35.07 -0.23 5.13
CA SER A 33 34.59 -1.17 4.12
C SER A 33 33.19 -1.64 4.53
N PRO A 34 32.23 -1.70 3.59
CA PRO A 34 30.92 -2.24 3.91
C PRO A 34 31.15 -3.67 4.41
N ARG A 35 30.82 -3.91 5.69
CA ARG A 35 30.77 -5.27 6.22
C ARG A 35 29.73 -6.01 5.39
N ASN A 36 30.16 -7.06 4.70
CA ASN A 36 29.27 -7.94 3.97
C ASN A 36 28.41 -8.69 4.99
N PHE A 37 27.26 -8.12 5.36
CA PHE A 37 26.25 -8.81 6.14
C PHE A 37 25.67 -9.91 5.25
N LYS A 38 26.10 -11.16 5.46
CA LYS A 38 25.40 -12.33 4.93
C LYS A 38 24.11 -12.49 5.74
N ALA A 39 23.04 -11.82 5.30
CA ALA A 39 21.70 -12.12 5.78
C ALA A 39 21.19 -13.36 5.01
N SER A 40 20.81 -14.41 5.75
CA SER A 40 20.12 -15.58 5.18
C SER A 40 18.66 -15.49 5.61
N ILE A 41 17.76 -15.44 4.64
CA ILE A 41 16.32 -15.52 4.90
C ILE A 41 15.97 -17.00 4.96
N CYS A 42 15.43 -17.46 6.08
CA CYS A 42 14.89 -18.82 6.18
C CYS A 42 13.59 -18.87 5.37
N PRO A 43 13.42 -19.84 4.45
CA PRO A 43 12.15 -20.01 3.77
C PRO A 43 11.07 -20.40 4.78
N PRO A 44 9.78 -20.18 4.46
CA PRO A 44 8.70 -20.73 5.24
C PRO A 44 8.82 -22.27 5.33
N PRO A 45 8.34 -22.90 6.42
CA PRO A 45 8.33 -24.35 6.55
C PRO A 45 7.61 -25.02 5.37
N SER A 46 8.04 -26.23 4.98
CA SER A 46 7.49 -26.92 3.80
C SER A 46 6.00 -27.28 3.89
N TRP A 47 5.45 -27.32 5.10
CA TRP A 47 4.03 -27.58 5.37
C TRP A 47 3.18 -26.31 5.39
N PHE A 48 3.81 -25.13 5.37
CA PHE A 48 3.10 -23.86 5.52
C PHE A 48 2.57 -23.39 4.17
N ASP A 49 1.24 -23.35 4.05
CA ASP A 49 0.56 -22.74 2.90
C ASP A 49 -0.06 -21.41 3.32
N TYR A 50 0.67 -20.33 3.01
CA TYR A 50 0.22 -18.98 3.25
C TYR A 50 -1.14 -18.68 2.61
N LYS A 51 -1.34 -19.14 1.37
CA LYS A 51 -2.55 -18.81 0.62
C LYS A 51 -3.77 -19.45 1.29
N ALA A 52 -3.69 -20.72 1.66
CA ALA A 52 -4.77 -21.41 2.35
C ALA A 52 -5.19 -20.70 3.64
N GLU A 53 -4.23 -20.28 4.46
CA GLU A 53 -4.50 -19.57 5.72
C GLU A 53 -5.18 -18.22 5.49
N VAL A 54 -4.65 -17.39 4.58
CA VAL A 54 -5.27 -16.06 4.33
C VAL A 54 -6.65 -16.19 3.70
N MET A 55 -6.87 -17.17 2.83
CA MET A 55 -8.19 -17.37 2.21
C MET A 55 -9.26 -17.74 3.23
N GLN A 56 -8.95 -18.53 4.25
CA GLN A 56 -9.90 -18.90 5.29
C GLN A 56 -10.37 -17.67 6.08
N ASP A 57 -9.42 -16.83 6.52
CA ASP A 57 -9.71 -15.59 7.24
C ASP A 57 -10.50 -14.62 6.35
N SER A 58 -10.09 -14.48 5.09
CA SER A 58 -10.75 -13.62 4.10
C SER A 58 -12.21 -14.01 3.90
N ARG A 59 -12.50 -15.33 3.82
CA ARG A 59 -13.87 -15.83 3.68
C ARG A 59 -14.72 -15.47 4.89
N ALA A 60 -14.21 -15.68 6.10
CA ALA A 60 -14.94 -15.37 7.33
C ALA A 60 -15.24 -13.88 7.46
N ALA A 61 -14.23 -13.03 7.23
CA ALA A 61 -14.36 -11.58 7.32
C ALA A 61 -15.30 -11.00 6.26
N ALA A 62 -15.14 -11.41 4.99
CA ALA A 62 -15.97 -10.91 3.92
C ALA A 62 -17.41 -11.45 4.01
N ALA A 63 -17.65 -12.69 4.48
CA ALA A 63 -19.00 -13.17 4.73
C ALA A 63 -19.74 -12.32 5.79
N ALA A 64 -19.00 -11.80 6.78
CA ALA A 64 -19.57 -10.98 7.84
C ALA A 64 -19.77 -9.52 7.44
N ALA A 65 -18.80 -8.91 6.73
CA ALA A 65 -18.79 -7.47 6.44
C ALA A 65 -19.25 -7.10 5.02
N HIS A 66 -18.92 -7.94 4.03
CA HIS A 66 -19.11 -7.65 2.61
C HIS A 66 -19.56 -8.92 1.83
N PRO A 67 -20.73 -9.50 2.17
CA PRO A 67 -21.21 -10.73 1.53
C PRO A 67 -21.38 -10.59 0.01
N GLU A 68 -21.58 -9.37 -0.49
CA GLU A 68 -21.64 -9.06 -1.91
C GLU A 68 -20.32 -9.31 -2.65
N LEU A 69 -19.18 -9.36 -1.95
CA LEU A 69 -17.86 -9.62 -2.54
C LEU A 69 -17.44 -11.09 -2.46
N MET A 70 -18.31 -11.97 -1.95
CA MET A 70 -17.95 -13.37 -1.69
C MET A 70 -17.48 -14.11 -2.92
N ASP A 71 -18.09 -13.86 -4.08
CA ASP A 71 -17.69 -14.47 -5.34
C ASP A 71 -16.21 -14.20 -5.68
N LEU A 72 -15.68 -13.01 -5.37
CA LEU A 72 -14.28 -12.68 -5.61
C LEU A 72 -13.34 -13.38 -4.61
N VAL A 73 -13.80 -13.60 -3.39
CA VAL A 73 -13.05 -14.36 -2.38
C VAL A 73 -13.05 -15.85 -2.74
N GLU A 74 -14.18 -16.42 -3.14
CA GLU A 74 -14.26 -17.81 -3.58
C GLU A 74 -13.39 -18.10 -4.80
N ASP A 75 -13.34 -17.16 -5.75
CA ASP A 75 -12.46 -17.22 -6.92
C ASP A 75 -10.97 -17.05 -6.55
N GLY A 76 -10.67 -16.57 -5.33
CA GLY A 76 -9.31 -16.31 -4.86
C GLY A 76 -8.70 -15.02 -5.45
N SER A 77 -9.54 -14.16 -6.02
CA SER A 77 -9.17 -12.87 -6.60
C SER A 77 -9.24 -11.72 -5.59
N LEU A 78 -9.90 -11.90 -4.44
CA LEU A 78 -9.94 -10.94 -3.34
C LEU A 78 -9.46 -11.58 -2.03
N VAL A 79 -8.55 -10.88 -1.35
CA VAL A 79 -7.91 -11.35 -0.12
C VAL A 79 -7.86 -10.22 0.91
N LEU A 80 -8.16 -10.52 2.17
CA LEU A 80 -8.00 -9.61 3.30
C LEU A 80 -6.76 -9.98 4.10
N VAL A 81 -5.91 -8.98 4.36
CA VAL A 81 -4.75 -9.10 5.25
C VAL A 81 -4.93 -8.12 6.41
N GLU A 82 -5.07 -8.65 7.62
CA GLU A 82 -5.20 -7.86 8.84
C GLU A 82 -3.84 -7.68 9.52
N LYS A 83 -3.61 -6.46 10.02
CA LYS A 83 -2.37 -6.06 10.70
C LYS A 83 -1.97 -6.96 11.86
N GLY A 84 -2.96 -7.40 12.65
CA GLY A 84 -2.72 -8.22 13.85
C GLY A 84 -2.08 -9.57 13.57
N ARG A 85 -2.02 -10.01 12.30
CA ARG A 85 -1.61 -11.36 11.91
C ARG A 85 -0.11 -11.61 12.00
N PHE A 86 0.73 -10.60 11.82
CA PHE A 86 2.21 -10.79 11.75
C PHE A 86 2.96 -10.33 13.01
N GLY A 87 2.23 -10.14 14.10
CA GLY A 87 2.79 -9.73 15.39
C GLY A 87 2.91 -8.20 15.53
N PRO A 88 3.45 -7.73 16.67
CA PRO A 88 3.51 -6.31 16.96
C PRO A 88 4.48 -5.58 16.02
N ILE A 89 4.11 -4.36 15.62
CA ILE A 89 5.02 -3.48 14.88
C ILE A 89 6.26 -3.22 15.75
N PRO A 90 7.48 -3.45 15.21
CA PRO A 90 8.69 -3.18 15.96
C PRO A 90 8.80 -1.70 16.35
N SER A 91 9.26 -1.43 17.58
CA SER A 91 9.33 -0.08 18.16
C SER A 91 10.23 0.92 17.42
N TRP A 92 11.05 0.43 16.48
CA TRP A 92 11.92 1.25 15.63
C TRP A 92 11.28 1.68 14.31
N ARG A 93 10.01 1.31 14.06
CA ARG A 93 9.19 1.77 12.92
C ARG A 93 7.94 2.51 13.40
N THR A 94 8.13 3.51 14.26
CA THR A 94 7.04 4.31 14.82
C THR A 94 6.46 5.34 13.86
N GLU A 95 7.23 5.73 12.83
CA GLU A 95 6.85 6.70 11.82
C GLU A 95 5.87 6.13 10.77
N PHE A 96 5.76 4.80 10.68
CA PHE A 96 4.88 4.12 9.74
C PHE A 96 3.71 3.47 10.48
N VAL A 97 2.50 3.94 10.20
CA VAL A 97 1.28 3.33 10.71
C VAL A 97 0.74 2.38 9.63
N GLU A 98 0.93 1.09 9.84
CA GLU A 98 0.31 0.07 8.98
C GLU A 98 -1.22 0.14 9.13
N PRO A 99 -1.98 0.09 8.02
CA PRO A 99 -3.44 0.05 8.07
C PRO A 99 -3.92 -1.20 8.82
N GLU A 100 -5.06 -1.10 9.51
CA GLU A 100 -5.62 -2.23 10.25
C GLU A 100 -6.01 -3.39 9.33
N ALA A 101 -6.42 -3.08 8.10
CA ALA A 101 -6.83 -4.02 7.08
C ALA A 101 -6.33 -3.60 5.69
N ILE A 102 -5.86 -4.57 4.92
CA ILE A 102 -5.48 -4.41 3.51
C ILE A 102 -6.33 -5.37 2.68
N TRP A 103 -7.13 -4.83 1.75
CA TRP A 103 -7.88 -5.61 0.77
C TRP A 103 -7.07 -5.68 -0.52
N LEU A 104 -6.56 -6.86 -0.85
CA LEU A 104 -5.82 -7.11 -2.08
C LEU A 104 -6.74 -7.72 -3.13
N ILE A 105 -6.91 -7.02 -4.25
CA ILE A 105 -7.60 -7.52 -5.43
C ILE A 105 -6.59 -7.87 -6.53
N GLY A 106 -6.57 -9.15 -6.91
CA GLY A 106 -5.83 -9.65 -8.05
C GLY A 106 -6.66 -9.50 -9.32
N THR A 107 -6.14 -8.79 -10.31
CA THR A 107 -6.79 -8.69 -11.63
C THR A 107 -5.92 -9.30 -12.70
N SER A 108 -6.52 -10.08 -13.61
CA SER A 108 -5.85 -10.55 -14.83
C SER A 108 -6.25 -9.67 -16.00
N HIS A 109 -5.30 -8.91 -16.55
CA HIS A 109 -5.50 -7.98 -17.67
C HIS A 109 -6.37 -6.74 -17.35
N LEU A 110 -6.27 -5.72 -18.22
CA LEU A 110 -7.17 -4.56 -18.25
C LEU A 110 -8.44 -4.94 -19.01
N SER A 111 -9.32 -5.70 -18.36
CA SER A 111 -10.63 -6.06 -18.89
C SER A 111 -11.73 -5.22 -18.25
N GLU A 112 -12.88 -5.11 -18.92
CA GLU A 112 -14.07 -4.47 -18.35
C GLU A 112 -14.51 -5.17 -17.06
N LYS A 113 -14.39 -6.51 -16.99
CA LYS A 113 -14.62 -7.27 -15.77
C LYS A 113 -13.68 -6.84 -14.64
N SER A 114 -12.38 -6.75 -14.91
CA SER A 114 -11.38 -6.31 -13.91
C SER A 114 -11.73 -4.91 -13.38
N ALA A 115 -12.13 -3.99 -14.25
CA ALA A 115 -12.54 -2.64 -13.86
C ALA A 115 -13.80 -2.65 -12.99
N SER A 116 -14.81 -3.42 -13.39
CA SER A 116 -16.05 -3.60 -12.63
C SER A 116 -15.81 -4.22 -11.25
N ASP A 117 -14.97 -5.26 -11.16
CA ASP A 117 -14.64 -5.90 -9.90
C ASP A 117 -13.92 -4.94 -8.94
N VAL A 118 -12.94 -4.17 -9.45
CA VAL A 118 -12.24 -3.14 -8.66
C VAL A 118 -13.20 -2.05 -8.20
N GLU A 119 -14.09 -1.56 -9.06
CA GLU A 119 -15.09 -0.56 -8.68
C GLU A 119 -16.00 -1.08 -7.57
N ARG A 120 -16.43 -2.34 -7.70
CA ARG A 120 -17.32 -3.01 -6.73
C ARG A 120 -16.66 -3.14 -5.37
N VAL A 121 -15.40 -3.57 -5.33
CA VAL A 121 -14.60 -3.64 -4.09
C VAL A 121 -14.41 -2.24 -3.48
N ALA A 122 -13.98 -1.26 -4.26
CA ALA A 122 -13.74 0.10 -3.76
C ALA A 122 -15.01 0.73 -3.17
N ARG A 123 -16.17 0.50 -3.81
CA ARG A 123 -17.47 0.98 -3.34
C ARG A 123 -17.92 0.31 -2.04
N ALA A 124 -17.74 -1.00 -1.92
CA ALA A 124 -18.13 -1.76 -0.75
C ALA A 124 -17.22 -1.49 0.46
N VAL A 125 -15.89 -1.58 0.25
CA VAL A 125 -14.88 -1.43 1.32
C VAL A 125 -14.70 0.02 1.74
N ARG A 126 -14.86 0.98 0.81
CA ARG A 126 -14.62 2.42 1.03
C ARG A 126 -13.25 2.69 1.68
N PRO A 127 -12.14 2.24 1.07
CA PRO A 127 -10.82 2.33 1.69
C PRO A 127 -10.35 3.78 1.83
N ASP A 128 -9.56 4.06 2.88
CA ASP A 128 -8.94 5.37 3.08
C ASP A 128 -7.88 5.67 2.01
N ASN A 129 -7.20 4.62 1.53
CA ASN A 129 -6.11 4.72 0.56
C ASN A 129 -6.23 3.58 -0.47
N VAL A 130 -5.93 3.89 -1.73
CA VAL A 130 -5.86 2.90 -2.81
C VAL A 130 -4.44 2.89 -3.37
N VAL A 131 -3.83 1.71 -3.41
CA VAL A 131 -2.52 1.48 -4.01
C VAL A 131 -2.68 0.54 -5.19
N VAL A 132 -2.04 0.87 -6.31
CA VAL A 132 -2.10 0.09 -7.54
C VAL A 132 -0.70 -0.41 -7.88
N GLU A 133 -0.55 -1.73 -8.01
CA GLU A 133 0.63 -2.33 -8.63
C GLU A 133 0.32 -2.64 -10.09
N LEU A 134 1.12 -2.07 -11.00
CA LEU A 134 1.03 -2.37 -12.42
C LEU A 134 2.14 -3.35 -12.80
N CYS A 135 1.79 -4.40 -13.56
CA CYS A 135 2.77 -5.34 -14.08
C CYS A 135 3.89 -4.60 -14.85
N ARG A 136 5.14 -5.03 -14.68
CA ARG A 136 6.34 -4.40 -15.28
C ARG A 136 6.24 -4.15 -16.79
N SER A 137 5.58 -5.03 -17.54
CA SER A 137 5.35 -4.86 -19.00
C SER A 137 4.49 -3.63 -19.35
N ARG A 138 3.94 -2.94 -18.36
CA ARG A 138 3.02 -1.80 -18.50
C ARG A 138 3.52 -0.53 -17.81
N GLN A 139 4.75 -0.54 -17.26
CA GLN A 139 5.41 0.68 -16.82
C GLN A 139 5.87 1.43 -18.07
N ALA A 140 5.18 2.54 -18.40
CA ALA A 140 5.56 3.46 -19.46
C ALA A 140 6.69 4.39 -19.01
#